data_AF-A0A661B4I4-F1
#
_entry.id   AF-A0A661B4I4-F1
#
_cell.length_a   1.000
_cell.length_b   1.000
_cell.length_c   1.000
_cell.angle_alpha   90.00
_cell.angle_beta   90.00
_cell.angle_gamma   90.00
#
_symmetry.space_group_name_H-M   'P 1'
#
loop_
_entity.id
_entity.type
_entity.pdbx_description
1 polymer ?
#
loop_
_entity_poly.entity_id
_entity_poly.type
_entity_poly.pdbx_seq_one_letter_code
_entity_poly.pdbx_strand_id
1 'polypeptide(L)'
;MKNQDDIVEKLRDFADSEDTTALKQFTRQYSPDVIAEFLDKIDDAKIVLQVLAVMNIEDAAETLMALYPELRIKLIKNLPTEQIAEYIRILPSDDAEDILDELEEDERVGEVLAMLPEDERLKLEELYAHPDESAGAIMAHEVEHLPGSYNVAQAIADLLRFGEDIEE
;
A
#
# COMPACT_ATOMS: atom_id res chain seq x y z
N MET A 1 -26.86 -16.51 3.63
CA MET A 1 -25.78 -17.48 3.88
C MET A 1 -25.56 -18.44 2.72
N LYS A 2 -26.54 -19.25 2.25
CA LYS A 2 -26.32 -20.17 1.10
C LYS A 2 -25.66 -19.56 -0.15
N ASN A 3 -25.95 -18.29 -0.45
CA ASN A 3 -25.42 -17.64 -1.65
C ASN A 3 -23.93 -17.27 -1.54
N GLN A 4 -23.36 -17.16 -0.35
CA GLN A 4 -21.95 -16.76 -0.20
C GLN A 4 -21.00 -17.94 -0.39
N ASP A 5 -21.33 -19.10 0.18
CA ASP A 5 -20.54 -20.33 -0.01
C ASP A 5 -20.51 -20.74 -1.49
N ASP A 6 -21.64 -20.58 -2.19
CA ASP A 6 -21.75 -20.80 -3.64
C ASP A 6 -20.86 -19.85 -4.46
N ILE A 7 -20.60 -18.63 -3.97
CA ILE A 7 -19.73 -17.66 -4.63
C ILE A 7 -18.25 -18.00 -4.39
N VAL A 8 -17.90 -18.39 -3.17
CA VAL A 8 -16.53 -18.81 -2.82
C VAL A 8 -16.11 -20.02 -3.64
N GLU A 9 -16.99 -21.03 -3.76
CA GLU A 9 -16.74 -22.20 -4.62
C GLU A 9 -16.53 -21.79 -6.08
N LYS A 10 -17.35 -20.87 -6.62
CA LYS A 10 -17.16 -20.37 -7.99
C LYS A 10 -15.83 -19.64 -8.18
N LEU A 11 -15.41 -18.84 -7.21
CA LEU A 11 -14.11 -18.16 -7.27
C LEU A 11 -12.96 -19.17 -7.34
N ARG A 12 -13.05 -20.25 -6.55
CA ARG A 12 -12.09 -21.36 -6.60
C ARG A 12 -12.10 -22.06 -7.96
N ASP A 13 -13.28 -22.42 -8.47
CA ASP A 13 -13.43 -23.07 -9.77
C ASP A 13 -12.85 -22.22 -10.92
N PHE A 14 -13.11 -20.91 -10.90
CA PHE A 14 -12.56 -19.99 -11.91
C PHE A 14 -11.05 -19.82 -11.80
N ALA A 15 -10.51 -19.79 -10.58
CA ALA A 15 -9.06 -19.73 -10.36
C ALA A 15 -8.36 -21.02 -10.80
N ASP A 16 -8.94 -22.19 -10.51
CA ASP A 16 -8.41 -23.50 -10.89
C ASP A 16 -8.50 -23.80 -12.39
N SER A 17 -9.54 -23.30 -13.05
CA SER A 17 -9.72 -23.45 -14.50
C SER A 17 -8.85 -22.51 -15.33
N GLU A 18 -8.10 -21.61 -14.68
CA GLU A 18 -7.28 -20.55 -15.30
C GLU A 18 -8.06 -19.66 -16.29
N ASP A 19 -9.39 -19.62 -16.22
CA ASP A 19 -10.23 -18.75 -17.04
C ASP A 19 -10.24 -17.33 -16.47
N THR A 20 -9.14 -16.63 -16.71
CA THR A 20 -8.93 -15.24 -16.29
C THR A 20 -10.00 -14.28 -16.84
N THR A 21 -10.63 -14.60 -17.97
CA THR A 21 -11.67 -13.76 -18.55
C THR A 21 -12.96 -13.88 -17.77
N ALA A 22 -13.38 -15.10 -17.46
CA ALA A 22 -14.56 -15.35 -16.63
C ALA A 22 -14.35 -14.79 -15.22
N LEU A 23 -13.18 -15.01 -14.63
CA LEU A 23 -12.85 -14.50 -13.30
C LEU A 23 -12.90 -12.96 -13.24
N LYS A 24 -12.32 -12.28 -14.23
CA LYS A 24 -12.39 -10.82 -14.35
C LYS A 24 -13.81 -10.29 -14.54
N GLN A 25 -14.64 -10.98 -15.31
CA GLN A 25 -16.06 -10.61 -15.46
C GLN A 25 -16.85 -10.86 -14.18
N PHE A 26 -16.47 -11.86 -13.40
CA PHE A 26 -17.09 -12.18 -12.13
C PHE A 26 -16.78 -11.12 -11.07
N THR A 27 -15.50 -10.76 -10.90
CA THR A 27 -15.08 -9.76 -9.90
C THR A 27 -15.74 -8.40 -10.13
N ARG A 28 -15.94 -8.00 -11.38
CA ARG A 28 -16.63 -6.75 -11.76
C ARG A 28 -18.11 -6.66 -11.39
N GLN A 29 -18.74 -7.75 -10.96
CA GLN A 29 -20.15 -7.75 -10.55
C GLN A 29 -20.35 -7.28 -9.11
N TYR A 30 -19.27 -7.17 -8.33
CA TYR A 30 -19.29 -6.85 -6.91
C TYR A 30 -18.32 -5.70 -6.62
N SER A 31 -18.52 -5.01 -5.51
CA SER A 31 -17.56 -4.01 -5.04
C SER A 31 -16.30 -4.67 -4.46
N PRO A 32 -15.17 -3.96 -4.39
CA PRO A 32 -13.95 -4.45 -3.74
C PRO A 32 -14.18 -5.03 -2.34
N ASP A 33 -14.94 -4.36 -1.47
CA ASP A 33 -15.26 -4.84 -0.12
C ASP A 33 -15.98 -6.19 -0.11
N VAL A 34 -16.90 -6.38 -1.07
CA VAL A 34 -17.68 -7.61 -1.17
C VAL A 34 -16.81 -8.75 -1.70
N ILE A 35 -15.91 -8.46 -2.64
CA ILE A 35 -14.91 -9.43 -3.09
C ILE A 35 -13.98 -9.82 -1.93
N ALA A 36 -13.50 -8.85 -1.15
CA ALA A 36 -12.68 -9.11 0.03
C ALA A 36 -13.38 -10.05 1.03
N GLU A 37 -14.67 -9.83 1.32
CA GLU A 37 -15.45 -10.72 2.21
C GLU A 37 -15.50 -12.18 1.71
N PHE A 38 -15.47 -12.40 0.39
CA PHE A 38 -15.41 -13.74 -0.19
C PHE A 38 -14.00 -14.32 -0.14
N LEU A 39 -12.98 -13.50 -0.40
CA LEU A 39 -11.59 -13.90 -0.37
C LEU A 39 -11.11 -14.26 1.03
N ASP A 40 -11.61 -13.59 2.08
CA ASP A 40 -11.33 -13.91 3.48
C ASP A 40 -11.76 -15.33 3.89
N LYS A 41 -12.66 -15.95 3.12
CA LYS A 41 -13.13 -17.33 3.33
C LYS A 41 -12.31 -18.36 2.55
N ILE A 42 -11.29 -17.92 1.82
CA ILE A 42 -10.39 -18.78 1.03
C ILE A 42 -9.06 -18.91 1.77
N ASP A 43 -8.79 -20.11 2.29
CA ASP A 43 -7.54 -20.40 3.03
C ASP A 43 -6.29 -20.39 2.13
N ASP A 44 -6.48 -20.59 0.82
CA ASP A 44 -5.39 -20.64 -0.16
C ASP A 44 -5.05 -19.24 -0.68
N ALA A 45 -3.95 -18.70 -0.17
CA ALA A 45 -3.41 -17.41 -0.60
C ALA A 45 -3.08 -17.34 -2.09
N LYS A 46 -2.75 -18.47 -2.74
CA LYS A 46 -2.48 -18.50 -4.17
C LYS A 46 -3.74 -18.17 -4.98
N ILE A 47 -4.89 -18.73 -4.59
CA ILE A 47 -6.17 -18.43 -5.23
C ILE A 47 -6.49 -16.95 -5.05
N VAL A 48 -6.31 -16.42 -3.85
CA VAL A 48 -6.56 -14.99 -3.56
C VAL A 48 -5.68 -14.08 -4.44
N LEU A 49 -4.39 -14.37 -4.56
CA LEU A 49 -3.48 -13.64 -5.45
C LEU A 49 -3.90 -13.72 -6.92
N GLN A 50 -4.38 -14.88 -7.39
CA GLN A 50 -4.88 -15.03 -8.76
C GLN A 50 -6.13 -14.17 -9.02
N VAL A 51 -7.03 -14.06 -8.04
CA VAL A 51 -8.21 -13.19 -8.14
C VAL A 51 -7.79 -11.73 -8.21
N LEU A 52 -6.91 -11.27 -7.31
CA LEU A 52 -6.40 -9.89 -7.34
C LEU A 52 -5.67 -9.57 -8.67
N ALA A 53 -4.90 -10.51 -9.21
CA ALA A 53 -4.13 -10.33 -10.44
C ALA A 53 -4.99 -10.13 -11.71
N VAL A 54 -6.25 -10.58 -11.72
CA VAL A 54 -7.15 -10.38 -12.88
C VAL A 54 -7.99 -9.10 -12.78
N MET A 55 -8.06 -8.52 -11.60
CA MET A 55 -8.75 -7.25 -11.35
C MET A 55 -7.99 -6.09 -12.00
N ASN A 56 -8.63 -4.93 -12.11
CA ASN A 56 -7.87 -3.73 -12.43
C ASN A 56 -7.08 -3.30 -11.18
N ILE A 57 -6.07 -2.48 -11.37
CA ILE A 57 -5.11 -2.16 -10.31
C ILE A 57 -5.79 -1.43 -9.14
N GLU A 58 -6.74 -0.54 -9.44
CA GLU A 58 -7.49 0.23 -8.44
C GLU A 58 -8.37 -0.68 -7.57
N ASP A 59 -9.22 -1.50 -8.20
CA ASP A 59 -10.10 -2.44 -7.49
C ASP A 59 -9.27 -3.46 -6.69
N ALA A 60 -8.12 -3.89 -7.22
CA ALA A 60 -7.25 -4.86 -6.55
C ALA A 60 -6.62 -4.26 -5.29
N ALA A 61 -6.17 -3.01 -5.34
CA ALA A 61 -5.61 -2.29 -4.19
C ALA A 61 -6.68 -2.09 -3.10
N GLU A 62 -7.87 -1.61 -3.48
CA GLU A 62 -9.00 -1.46 -2.55
C GLU A 62 -9.41 -2.81 -1.94
N THR A 63 -9.46 -3.87 -2.77
CA THR A 63 -9.78 -5.21 -2.28
C THR A 63 -8.74 -5.71 -1.30
N LEU A 64 -7.44 -5.51 -1.58
CA LEU A 64 -6.35 -5.88 -0.69
C LEU A 64 -6.51 -5.23 0.68
N MET A 65 -6.78 -3.92 0.72
CA MET A 65 -6.99 -3.18 1.97
C MET A 65 -8.23 -3.62 2.75
N ALA A 66 -9.28 -4.04 2.05
CA ALA A 66 -10.50 -4.54 2.68
C ALA A 66 -10.40 -5.96 3.28
N LEU A 67 -9.32 -6.72 3.00
CA LEU A 67 -9.10 -8.05 3.57
C LEU A 67 -8.79 -8.00 5.07
N TYR A 68 -8.97 -9.12 5.75
CA TYR A 68 -8.47 -9.24 7.12
C TYR A 68 -6.93 -9.10 7.18
N PRO A 69 -6.39 -8.36 8.17
CA PRO A 69 -4.95 -8.09 8.27
C PRO A 69 -4.07 -9.34 8.21
N GLU A 70 -4.51 -10.43 8.85
CA GLU A 70 -3.78 -11.71 8.86
C GLU A 70 -3.57 -12.28 7.44
N LEU A 71 -4.60 -12.17 6.59
CA LEU A 71 -4.52 -12.60 5.20
C LEU A 71 -3.74 -11.57 4.36
N ARG A 72 -4.02 -10.28 4.54
CA ARG A 72 -3.34 -9.20 3.80
C ARG A 72 -1.82 -9.23 3.97
N ILE A 73 -1.32 -9.32 5.21
CA ILE A 73 0.12 -9.44 5.51
C ILE A 73 0.72 -10.66 4.79
N LYS A 74 0.01 -11.80 4.81
CA LYS A 74 0.46 -13.02 4.12
C LYS A 74 0.53 -12.81 2.61
N LEU A 75 -0.41 -12.08 2.01
CA LEU A 75 -0.41 -11.79 0.57
C LEU A 75 0.71 -10.83 0.19
N ILE A 76 0.90 -9.74 0.94
CA ILE A 76 1.96 -8.74 0.74
C ILE A 76 3.35 -9.40 0.75
N LYS A 77 3.58 -10.37 1.66
CA LYS A 77 4.81 -11.17 1.70
C LYS A 77 5.07 -12.00 0.42
N ASN A 78 4.04 -12.26 -0.38
CA ASN A 78 4.13 -13.03 -1.62
C ASN A 78 3.94 -12.19 -2.89
N LEU A 79 3.57 -10.91 -2.76
CA LEU A 79 3.42 -10.00 -3.90
C LEU A 79 4.79 -9.52 -4.39
N PRO A 80 4.96 -9.31 -5.70
CA PRO A 80 6.15 -8.63 -6.24
C PRO A 80 6.27 -7.20 -5.71
N THR A 81 7.51 -6.75 -5.49
CA THR A 81 7.82 -5.39 -5.01
C THR A 81 7.19 -4.33 -5.92
N GLU A 82 7.23 -4.54 -7.23
CA GLU A 82 6.65 -3.62 -8.23
C GLU A 82 5.13 -3.49 -8.05
N GLN A 83 4.44 -4.59 -7.73
CA GLN A 83 3.00 -4.61 -7.53
C GLN A 83 2.60 -3.85 -6.27
N ILE A 84 3.39 -4.00 -5.20
CA ILE A 84 3.17 -3.29 -3.94
C ILE A 84 3.39 -1.80 -4.13
N ALA A 85 4.46 -1.41 -4.85
CA ALA A 85 4.69 -0.02 -5.21
C ALA A 85 3.50 0.53 -6.00
N GLU A 86 2.99 -0.17 -7.01
CA GLU A 86 1.80 0.27 -7.75
C GLU A 86 0.56 0.47 -6.86
N TYR A 87 0.32 -0.43 -5.89
CA TYR A 87 -0.79 -0.26 -4.95
C TYR A 87 -0.63 0.99 -4.07
N ILE A 88 0.56 1.19 -3.48
CA ILE A 88 0.86 2.37 -2.66
C ILE A 88 0.62 3.68 -3.42
N ARG A 89 0.95 3.72 -4.72
CA ARG A 89 0.75 4.92 -5.55
C ARG A 89 -0.72 5.31 -5.76
N ILE A 90 -1.62 4.33 -5.69
CA ILE A 90 -3.04 4.51 -6.01
C ILE A 90 -3.84 4.75 -4.74
N LEU A 91 -3.41 4.12 -3.65
CA LEU A 91 -4.10 4.17 -2.37
C LEU A 91 -3.98 5.55 -1.70
N PRO A 92 -4.95 5.90 -0.84
CA PRO A 92 -4.81 6.97 0.14
C PRO A 92 -3.53 6.82 0.98
N SER A 93 -3.05 7.94 1.52
CA SER A 93 -1.77 7.98 2.23
C SER A 93 -1.78 7.16 3.54
N ASP A 94 -2.92 7.06 4.20
CA ASP A 94 -3.17 6.21 5.37
C ASP A 94 -3.12 4.71 5.00
N ASP A 95 -3.80 4.31 3.91
CA ASP A 95 -3.73 2.92 3.44
C ASP A 95 -2.33 2.52 2.94
N ALA A 96 -1.61 3.47 2.33
CA ALA A 96 -0.23 3.27 1.90
C ALA A 96 0.73 3.11 3.09
N GLU A 97 0.52 3.86 4.17
CA GLU A 97 1.24 3.71 5.44
C GLU A 97 1.01 2.32 6.02
N ASP A 98 -0.25 1.86 6.10
CA ASP A 98 -0.59 0.51 6.58
C ASP A 98 0.15 -0.60 5.80
N ILE A 99 0.25 -0.48 4.46
CA ILE A 99 1.00 -1.47 3.65
C ILE A 99 2.49 -1.45 3.96
N LEU A 100 3.08 -0.27 4.20
CA LEU A 100 4.49 -0.14 4.56
C LEU A 100 4.76 -0.70 5.96
N ASP A 101 3.88 -0.44 6.93
CA ASP A 101 3.91 -1.01 8.27
C ASP A 101 3.88 -2.54 8.21
N GLU A 102 3.00 -3.11 7.38
CA GLU A 102 2.90 -4.55 7.16
C GLU A 102 4.15 -5.16 6.47
N LEU A 103 4.95 -4.31 5.82
CA LEU A 103 6.24 -4.65 5.23
C LEU A 103 7.45 -4.39 6.14
N GLU A 104 7.34 -3.72 7.31
CA GLU A 104 8.52 -3.33 8.11
C GLU A 104 9.46 -4.48 8.47
N GLU A 105 8.92 -5.68 8.70
CA GLU A 105 9.70 -6.89 8.97
C GLU A 105 10.36 -7.49 7.71
N ASP A 106 10.08 -6.93 6.53
CA ASP A 106 10.52 -7.35 5.21
C ASP A 106 11.64 -6.43 4.71
N GLU A 107 12.73 -7.02 4.22
CA GLU A 107 13.88 -6.28 3.68
C GLU A 107 13.51 -5.44 2.43
N ARG A 108 12.33 -5.68 1.84
CA ARG A 108 11.85 -5.05 0.60
C ARG A 108 11.27 -3.65 0.76
N VAL A 109 11.06 -3.11 1.98
CA VAL A 109 10.53 -1.75 2.19
C VAL A 109 11.33 -0.71 1.40
N GLY A 110 12.67 -0.77 1.50
CA GLY A 110 13.55 0.15 0.77
C GLY A 110 13.45 0.02 -0.75
N GLU A 111 13.22 -1.21 -1.25
CA GLU A 111 13.01 -1.45 -2.69
C GLU A 111 11.68 -0.85 -3.17
N VAL A 112 10.61 -1.02 -2.39
CA VAL A 112 9.29 -0.44 -2.67
C VAL A 112 9.38 1.08 -2.72
N LEU A 113 9.95 1.71 -1.68
CA LEU A 113 10.12 3.17 -1.62
C LEU A 113 10.97 3.70 -2.78
N ALA A 114 12.00 2.96 -3.21
CA ALA A 114 12.84 3.34 -4.35
C ALA A 114 12.11 3.29 -5.70
N MET A 115 11.01 2.54 -5.81
CA MET A 115 10.16 2.49 -7.01
C MET A 115 9.13 3.61 -7.09
N LEU A 116 8.88 4.32 -5.97
CA LEU A 116 7.93 5.42 -5.92
C LEU A 116 8.51 6.71 -6.53
N PRO A 117 7.67 7.58 -7.12
CA PRO A 117 8.05 8.95 -7.44
C PRO A 117 8.57 9.69 -6.21
N GLU A 118 9.52 10.61 -6.41
CA GLU A 118 10.17 11.34 -5.31
C GLU A 118 9.17 12.08 -4.42
N ASP A 119 8.13 12.68 -4.99
CA ASP A 119 7.12 13.43 -4.24
C ASP A 119 6.16 12.53 -3.43
N GLU A 120 5.92 11.31 -3.89
CA GLU A 120 5.11 10.32 -3.15
C GLU A 120 5.94 9.67 -2.04
N ARG A 121 7.19 9.30 -2.34
CA ARG A 121 8.13 8.77 -1.36
C ARG A 121 8.35 9.75 -0.20
N LEU A 122 8.63 11.02 -0.51
CA LEU A 122 8.85 12.05 0.51
C LEU A 122 7.62 12.24 1.43
N LYS A 123 6.40 12.15 0.89
CA LYS A 123 5.17 12.24 1.71
C LYS A 123 5.06 11.07 2.68
N LEU A 124 5.36 9.85 2.23
CA LEU A 124 5.32 8.67 3.08
C LEU A 124 6.44 8.69 4.13
N GLU A 125 7.64 9.15 3.75
CA GLU A 125 8.74 9.38 4.70
C GLU A 125 8.40 10.46 5.74
N GLU A 126 7.73 11.55 5.34
CA GLU A 126 7.26 12.60 6.26
C GLU A 126 6.20 12.08 7.23
N LEU A 127 5.26 11.25 6.74
CA LEU A 127 4.22 10.63 7.56
C LEU A 127 4.84 9.72 8.63
N TYR A 128 5.80 8.89 8.23
CA TYR A 128 6.61 8.06 9.13
C TYR A 128 7.45 8.86 10.14
N ALA A 129 7.98 10.01 9.72
CA ALA A 129 8.78 10.88 10.57
C ALA A 129 7.95 11.66 11.61
N HIS A 130 6.62 11.63 11.48
CA HIS A 130 5.67 12.28 12.37
C HIS A 130 4.81 11.26 13.12
N PRO A 131 5.39 10.45 14.03
CA PRO A 131 4.55 9.74 14.99
C PRO A 131 3.84 10.80 15.83
N ASP A 132 2.54 10.64 15.97
CA ASP A 132 1.73 11.43 16.87
C ASP A 132 2.47 11.69 18.20
N GLU A 133 2.74 12.96 18.44
CA GLU A 133 3.36 13.54 19.64
C GLU A 133 4.84 13.18 19.93
N SER A 134 5.70 14.14 19.55
CA SER A 134 6.94 14.57 20.25
C SER A 134 8.30 14.07 19.74
N ALA A 135 9.28 14.97 19.88
CA ALA A 135 10.62 14.92 19.31
C ALA A 135 11.45 13.65 19.62
N GLY A 136 12.02 13.02 18.58
CA GLY A 136 13.27 12.28 18.67
C GLY A 136 13.20 10.74 18.80
N ALA A 137 12.57 10.04 17.86
CA ALA A 137 12.76 8.59 17.71
C ALA A 137 13.47 8.28 16.38
N ILE A 138 14.80 8.23 16.48
CA ILE A 138 15.76 7.92 15.43
C ILE A 138 15.61 6.45 15.00
N MET A 139 15.45 6.22 13.69
CA MET A 139 16.03 5.04 13.05
C MET A 139 16.77 5.48 11.79
N ALA A 140 18.08 5.62 11.94
CA ALA A 140 19.00 5.76 10.84
C ALA A 140 18.99 4.48 10.02
N HIS A 141 18.81 4.58 8.71
CA HIS A 141 19.60 3.79 7.78
C HIS A 141 19.92 4.61 6.53
N GLU A 142 21.20 4.52 6.18
CA GLU A 142 21.92 5.26 5.17
C GLU A 142 21.29 5.12 3.78
N VAL A 143 20.97 6.25 3.13
CA VAL A 143 21.05 6.36 1.68
C VAL A 143 21.96 7.53 1.35
N GLU A 144 23.27 7.28 1.41
CA GLU A 144 24.20 8.07 0.60
C GLU A 144 23.84 7.85 -0.86
N HIS A 145 23.44 8.90 -1.59
CA HIS A 145 23.90 9.22 -2.95
C HIS A 145 23.60 10.70 -3.25
N LEU A 146 24.65 11.52 -3.25
CA LEU A 146 24.71 12.91 -3.77
C LEU A 146 25.14 12.86 -5.26
N PRO A 147 24.77 13.83 -6.13
CA PRO A 147 25.32 15.18 -6.02
C PRO A 147 24.43 16.35 -6.48
N GLY A 148 24.64 17.52 -5.86
CA GLY A 148 24.60 18.81 -6.58
C GLY A 148 23.62 19.86 -6.07
N SER A 149 24.07 20.62 -5.07
CA SER A 149 23.70 22.02 -4.78
C SER A 149 22.23 22.38 -4.59
N TYR A 150 21.74 22.47 -3.36
CA TYR A 150 20.95 23.61 -2.88
C TYR A 150 21.18 23.79 -1.37
N ASN A 151 21.20 25.04 -0.94
CA ASN A 151 21.77 25.54 0.31
C ASN A 151 20.69 25.70 1.40
N VAL A 152 20.93 25.07 2.56
CA VAL A 152 20.18 25.23 3.82
C VAL A 152 20.10 26.70 4.30
N ALA A 153 20.90 27.59 3.72
CA ALA A 153 20.96 29.01 4.06
C ALA A 153 19.70 29.81 3.68
N GLN A 154 18.87 29.34 2.73
CA GLN A 154 17.65 30.05 2.33
C GLN A 154 16.48 29.82 3.29
N ALA A 155 16.35 28.60 3.84
CA ALA A 155 15.24 28.25 4.73
C ALA A 155 15.30 28.98 6.09
N ILE A 156 16.52 29.24 6.60
CA ILE A 156 16.71 29.99 7.85
C ILE A 156 16.39 31.49 7.68
N ALA A 157 16.63 32.05 6.48
CA ALA A 157 16.38 33.46 6.21
C ALA A 157 14.89 33.81 6.17
N ASP A 158 14.03 32.88 5.71
CA ASP A 158 12.58 33.09 5.70
C ASP A 158 11.95 32.90 7.09
N LEU A 159 12.49 31.99 7.92
CA LEU A 159 12.01 31.78 9.29
C LEU A 159 12.22 33.02 10.19
N LEU A 160 13.29 33.79 9.96
CA LEU A 160 13.59 35.02 10.70
C LEU A 160 12.78 36.24 10.23
N ARG A 161 12.06 36.16 9.09
CA ARG A 161 11.29 37.28 8.54
C ARG A 161 9.85 37.36 9.05
N PHE A 162 9.30 36.27 9.59
CA PHE A 162 7.92 36.22 10.08
C PHE A 162 7.80 36.35 11.61
N GLY A 163 8.91 36.60 12.32
CA GLY A 163 8.96 36.74 13.78
C GLY A 163 8.81 38.17 14.34
N GLU A 164 8.71 39.19 13.49
CA GLU A 164 8.52 40.59 13.91
C GLU A 164 7.20 41.13 13.36
N ASP A 165 6.04 40.70 13.90
CA ASP A 165 4.77 41.44 13.78
C ASP A 165 3.67 40.95 14.73
N ILE A 166 4.01 40.62 15.99
CA ILE A 166 3.03 40.59 17.09
C ILE A 166 3.63 41.27 18.33
N GLU A 167 3.62 42.60 18.32
CA GLU A 167 3.55 43.46 19.51
C GLU A 167 2.68 44.69 19.19
N GLU A 168 1.36 44.55 19.31
CA GLU A 168 0.44 45.34 20.17
C GLU A 168 -0.99 44.80 20.11
#